data_AF-A0A6G0S357-F1
#
_entry.id   AF-A0A6G0S357-F1
#
_cell.length_a   1.000
_cell.length_b   1.000
_cell.length_c   1.000
_cell.angle_alpha   90.00
_cell.angle_beta   90.00
_cell.angle_gamma   90.00
#
_symmetry.space_group_name_H-M   'P 1'
#
loop_
_entity.id
_entity.type
_entity.pdbx_description
1 polymer ?
#
loop_
_entity_poly.entity_id
_entity_poly.type
_entity_poly.pdbx_seq_one_letter_code
_entity_poly.pdbx_strand_id
1 'polypeptide(L)'
;MRTHISKAVKASFVKKGVQMVVIPGSLTPYAHTGGIGIYKSFKDNLSIIIDERKSSDRVMYTKAGNPKKPPEEDVVLWVQTA
;
A
#
# COMPACT_ATOMS: atom_id res chain seq x y z
N MET A 1 12.43 -9.70 2.02
CA MET A 1 11.65 -8.53 1.54
C MET A 1 10.84 -8.96 0.31
N ARG A 2 9.52 -9.15 0.44
CA ARG A 2 8.62 -9.39 -0.71
C ARG A 2 8.16 -8.02 -1.19
N THR A 3 8.54 -7.63 -2.40
CA THR A 3 8.16 -6.33 -2.95
C THR A 3 6.77 -6.44 -3.58
N HIS A 4 5.87 -5.50 -3.28
CA HIS A 4 4.48 -5.56 -3.74
C HIS A 4 4.34 -4.94 -5.14
N ILE A 5 4.66 -5.70 -6.20
CA ILE A 5 4.33 -5.32 -7.59
C ILE A 5 2.83 -5.45 -7.87
N SER A 6 2.31 -4.65 -8.80
CA SER A 6 0.87 -4.62 -9.11
C SER A 6 0.38 -5.98 -9.66
N LYS A 7 -0.90 -6.29 -9.48
CA LYS A 7 -1.51 -7.53 -10.02
C LYS A 7 -1.34 -7.63 -11.54
N ALA A 8 -1.43 -6.52 -12.26
CA ALA A 8 -1.24 -6.47 -13.70
C ALA A 8 0.20 -6.86 -14.11
N VAL A 9 1.22 -6.34 -13.41
CA VAL A 9 2.62 -6.70 -13.66
C VAL A 9 2.87 -8.18 -13.35
N LYS A 10 2.32 -8.70 -12.25
CA LYS A 10 2.37 -10.15 -11.92
C LYS A 10 1.74 -11.00 -13.03
N ALA A 11 0.55 -10.61 -13.50
CA ALA A 11 -0.13 -11.33 -14.58
C ALA A 11 0.68 -11.33 -15.88
N SER A 12 1.40 -10.24 -16.20
CA SER A 12 2.31 -10.19 -17.35
C SER A 12 3.47 -11.20 -17.22
N PHE A 13 4.06 -11.33 -16.03
CA PHE A 13 5.11 -12.32 -15.78
C PHE A 13 4.59 -13.76 -15.89
N VAL A 14 3.42 -14.04 -15.33
CA VAL A 14 2.79 -15.37 -15.43
C VAL A 14 2.50 -15.73 -16.89
N LYS A 15 1.96 -14.80 -17.69
CA LYS A 15 1.74 -15.01 -19.13
C LYS A 15 3.02 -15.32 -19.90
N LYS A 16 4.16 -14.84 -19.43
CA LYS A 16 5.49 -15.11 -20.01
C LYS A 16 6.17 -16.37 -19.45
N GLY A 17 5.48 -17.15 -18.61
CA GLY A 17 6.04 -18.36 -17.99
C GLY A 17 7.13 -18.06 -16.95
N VAL A 18 7.24 -16.82 -16.47
CA VAL A 18 8.29 -16.42 -15.53
C VAL A 18 7.88 -16.84 -14.12
N GLN A 19 8.61 -17.82 -13.56
CA GLN A 19 8.35 -18.38 -12.23
C GLN A 19 8.99 -17.56 -11.10
N MET A 20 10.10 -16.88 -11.40
CA MET A 20 10.85 -16.07 -10.44
C MET A 20 11.34 -14.78 -11.11
N VAL A 21 11.16 -13.65 -10.42
CA VAL A 21 11.69 -12.35 -10.85
C VAL A 21 12.49 -11.76 -9.71
N VAL A 22 13.76 -11.44 -9.99
CA VAL A 22 14.60 -10.62 -9.12
C VAL A 22 14.59 -9.21 -9.68
N ILE A 23 14.10 -8.25 -8.89
CA ILE A 23 14.05 -6.84 -9.27
C ILE A 23 15.25 -6.16 -8.61
N PRO A 24 16.29 -5.77 -9.36
CA PRO A 24 17.38 -4.98 -8.79
C PRO A 24 16.83 -3.62 -8.32
N GLY A 25 17.43 -3.06 -7.26
CA GLY A 25 16.91 -1.86 -6.60
C GLY A 25 16.69 -0.68 -7.56
N SER A 26 17.55 -0.52 -8.55
CA SER A 26 17.44 0.50 -9.61
C SER A 26 16.24 0.33 -10.53
N LEU A 27 15.68 -0.88 -10.65
CA LEU A 27 14.51 -1.17 -11.50
C LEU A 27 13.19 -1.12 -10.73
N THR A 28 13.23 -0.92 -9.41
CA THR A 28 12.05 -0.75 -8.55
C THR A 28 11.08 0.32 -9.09
N PRO A 29 11.53 1.51 -9.53
CA PRO A 29 10.63 2.54 -10.07
C PRO A 29 9.81 2.08 -11.28
N TYR A 30 10.37 1.20 -12.12
CA TYR A 30 9.71 0.70 -13.34
C TYR A 30 8.78 -0.49 -13.06
N ALA A 31 9.14 -1.35 -12.11
CA ALA A 31 8.28 -2.46 -11.70
C ALA A 31 7.15 -1.99 -10.76
N HIS A 32 7.35 -0.89 -10.05
CA HIS A 32 6.40 -0.24 -9.13
C HIS A 32 5.92 1.12 -9.63
N THR A 33 5.94 1.42 -10.93
CA THR A 33 5.55 2.74 -11.47
C THR A 33 4.20 3.22 -10.92
N GLY A 34 3.24 2.30 -10.79
CA GLY A 34 1.96 2.60 -10.15
C GLY A 34 2.14 3.10 -8.70
N GLY A 35 2.89 2.37 -7.88
CA GLY A 35 3.08 2.70 -6.47
C GLY A 35 4.02 3.89 -6.19
N ILE A 36 5.00 4.15 -7.05
CA ILE A 36 6.06 5.17 -6.88
C ILE A 36 5.78 6.46 -7.67
N GLY A 37 5.12 6.36 -8.82
CA GLY A 37 4.79 7.50 -9.67
C GLY A 37 3.32 7.89 -9.58
N ILE A 38 2.42 6.96 -9.90
CA ILE A 38 0.99 7.28 -10.10
C ILE A 38 0.27 7.50 -8.77
N TYR A 39 0.45 6.60 -7.81
CA TYR A 39 -0.24 6.62 -6.52
C TYR A 39 0.56 7.33 -5.43
N LYS A 40 1.69 7.97 -5.75
CA LYS A 40 2.55 8.57 -4.72
C LYS A 40 1.83 9.70 -4.00
N SER A 41 1.32 10.70 -4.73
CA SER A 41 0.59 11.82 -4.13
C SER A 41 -0.62 11.35 -3.31
N PHE A 42 -1.39 10.39 -3.84
CA PHE A 42 -2.51 9.78 -3.10
C PHE A 42 -2.05 9.11 -1.80
N LYS A 43 -0.98 8.31 -1.84
CA LYS A 43 -0.44 7.64 -0.64
C LYS A 43 0.13 8.64 0.36
N ASP A 44 0.76 9.70 -0.12
CA ASP A 44 1.33 10.75 0.73
C ASP A 44 0.17 11.47 1.46
N ASN A 45 -0.91 11.85 0.77
CA ASN A 45 -2.12 12.41 1.39
C ASN A 45 -2.77 11.44 2.38
N LEU A 46 -2.94 10.17 1.97
CA LEU A 46 -3.52 9.14 2.83
C LEU A 46 -2.66 8.88 4.07
N SER A 47 -1.34 9.02 3.98
CA SER A 47 -0.42 8.81 5.09
C SER A 47 -0.65 9.83 6.21
N ILE A 48 -0.91 11.09 5.84
CA ILE A 48 -1.23 12.16 6.79
C ILE A 48 -2.49 11.82 7.57
N ILE A 49 -3.57 11.43 6.88
CA ILE A 49 -4.85 11.03 7.48
C ILE A 49 -4.66 9.84 8.44
N ILE A 50 -3.86 8.85 8.04
CA ILE A 50 -3.58 7.68 8.87
C ILE A 50 -2.79 8.07 10.13
N ASP A 51 -1.82 8.97 10.01
CA ASP A 51 -0.98 9.39 11.14
C ASP A 51 -1.74 10.28 12.12
N GLU A 52 -2.64 11.14 11.64
CA GLU A 52 -3.63 11.83 12.48
C GLU A 52 -4.51 10.85 13.26
N ARG A 53 -4.99 9.79 12.60
CA ARG A 53 -5.73 8.75 13.32
C ARG A 53 -4.88 8.05 14.36
N LYS A 54 -3.62 7.70 14.05
CA LYS A 54 -2.73 7.02 15.01
C LYS A 54 -2.45 7.85 16.26
N SER A 55 -2.37 9.17 16.10
CA SER A 55 -2.16 10.12 17.20
C SER A 55 -3.45 10.45 17.96
N SER A 56 -4.62 10.06 17.45
CA SER A 56 -5.90 10.22 18.11
C SER A 56 -6.28 9.03 19.02
N ASP A 57 -7.23 9.25 19.92
CA ASP A 57 -7.83 8.21 20.77
C ASP A 57 -8.75 7.24 20.00
N ARG A 58 -8.89 7.40 18.67
CA ARG A 58 -9.76 6.56 17.82
C ARG A 58 -9.12 5.22 17.44
N VAL A 59 -7.85 4.99 17.79
CA VAL A 59 -7.21 3.70 17.55
C VAL A 59 -7.68 2.69 18.57
N MET A 60 -8.39 1.67 18.08
CA MET A 60 -8.71 0.50 18.89
C MET A 60 -7.53 -0.47 18.89
N TYR A 61 -7.20 -1.06 20.04
CA TYR A 61 -6.11 -2.01 20.17
C TYR A 61 -6.63 -3.42 20.45
N THR A 62 -5.88 -4.42 19.99
CA THR A 62 -6.05 -5.83 20.37
C THR A 62 -5.53 -6.06 21.78
N LYS A 63 -5.87 -7.20 22.40
CA LYS A 63 -5.33 -7.58 23.72
C LYS A 63 -3.80 -7.66 23.73
N ALA A 64 -3.18 -7.94 22.59
CA ALA A 64 -1.73 -7.99 22.42
C ALA A 64 -1.09 -6.61 22.14
N GLY A 65 -1.85 -5.52 22.17
CA GLY A 65 -1.34 -4.16 21.96
C GLY A 65 -1.19 -3.74 20.48
N ASN A 66 -1.58 -4.58 19.51
CA ASN A 66 -1.56 -4.19 18.10
C ASN A 66 -2.79 -3.35 17.74
N PRO A 67 -2.67 -2.31 16.90
CA PRO A 67 -3.82 -1.60 16.34
C PRO A 67 -4.77 -2.56 15.61
N LYS A 68 -6.07 -2.45 15.87
CA LYS A 68 -7.10 -3.15 15.12
C LYS A 68 -7.29 -2.51 13.74
N LYS A 69 -7.78 -3.33 12.80
CA LYS A 69 -8.22 -2.85 11.48
C LYS A 69 -9.23 -1.70 11.69
N PRO A 70 -9.07 -0.57 10.98
CA PRO A 70 -10.09 0.47 10.98
C PRO A 70 -11.43 -0.05 10.46
N PRO A 71 -12.56 0.53 10.89
CA PRO A 71 -13.86 0.34 10.24
C PRO A 71 -13.78 0.59 8.73
N GLU A 72 -14.57 -0.13 7.94
CA GLU A 72 -14.52 0.00 6.47
C GLU A 72 -15.02 1.37 6.00
N GLU A 73 -16.02 1.92 6.69
CA GLU A 73 -16.52 3.28 6.51
C GLU A 73 -15.43 4.35 6.65
N ASP A 74 -14.58 4.25 7.68
CA ASP A 74 -13.44 5.16 7.87
C ASP A 74 -12.48 5.06 6.69
N VAL A 75 -12.17 3.84 6.24
CA VAL A 75 -11.25 3.63 5.11
C VAL A 75 -11.82 4.23 3.82
N VAL A 76 -13.12 4.06 3.56
CA VAL A 76 -13.79 4.66 2.40
C VAL A 76 -13.69 6.19 2.46
N LEU A 77 -13.94 6.79 3.63
CA LEU A 77 -13.82 8.23 3.82
C LEU A 77 -12.39 8.72 3.56
N TRP A 78 -11.37 8.02 4.05
CA TRP A 78 -9.98 8.41 3.82
C TRP A 78 -9.61 8.35 2.34
N VAL A 79 -10.06 7.30 1.63
CA VAL A 79 -9.82 7.15 0.19
C VAL A 79 -10.53 8.24 -0.62
N GLN A 80 -11.72 8.69 -0.18
CA GLN A 80 -12.43 9.82 -0.82
C GLN A 80 -11.78 11.18 -0.52
N THR A 81 -11.09 11.29 0.61
CA THR A 81 -10.47 12.55 1.07
C THR A 81 -9.04 12.74 0.52
N ALA A 82 -8.30 11.64 0.34
CA ALA A 82 -6.90 11.63 -0.11
C ALA A 82 -6.74 11.82 -1.63
#